data_AF-A0A1V6H7C2-F1
#
_entry.id   AF-A0A1V6H7C2-F1
#
_cell.length_a   1.000
_cell.length_b   1.000
_cell.length_c   1.000
_cell.angle_alpha   90.00
_cell.angle_beta   90.00
_cell.angle_gamma   90.00
#
_symmetry.space_group_name_H-M   'P 1'
#
loop_
_entity.id
_entity.type
_entity.pdbx_description
1 polymer ?
#
loop_
_entity_poly.entity_id
_entity_poly.type
_entity_poly.pdbx_seq_one_letter_code
_entity_poly.pdbx_strand_id
1 'polypeptide(L)'
;MNIKTIFQFLKSKFFWKNILLAIGIFLALFIFVLIMLRFITRHGEEVVVPDLRGMYLEEAEVTLQNSGITFEVIDSVYLRSKGKGEITEQSPMPDTKVKKGRKIYVTVNSKSKKQVTVPEMRDVSYRQAKATLEALGFEVEITYKPSEFDNLVMDVKHSDISLAAGAHLEDGSKILLVVGQSNSDEEVTMPSLIGFSYSEALSLINGNNLVLGLADFDVAPADETEREEYIVYEQTPEEKVVCPAGKRVDIKLSRDKKKQRKSATKHDEFF
;
A
#
# COMPACT_ATOMS: atom_id res chain seq x y z
N MET A 1 -27.77 -10.10 -86.66
CA MET A 1 -28.85 -9.17 -86.28
C MET A 1 -28.55 -7.81 -86.90
N ASN A 2 -29.41 -7.29 -87.76
CA ASN A 2 -29.12 -6.10 -88.59
C ASN A 2 -29.16 -4.81 -87.75
N ILE A 3 -28.14 -3.96 -87.84
CA ILE A 3 -28.04 -2.71 -87.05
C ILE A 3 -29.22 -1.74 -87.32
N LYS A 4 -29.77 -1.75 -88.53
CA LYS A 4 -30.89 -0.89 -88.92
C LYS A 4 -32.22 -1.25 -88.24
N THR A 5 -32.48 -2.54 -87.98
CA THR A 5 -33.71 -2.98 -87.30
C THR A 5 -33.67 -2.66 -85.80
N ILE A 6 -32.49 -2.71 -85.19
CA ILE A 6 -32.25 -2.29 -83.80
C ILE A 6 -32.53 -0.78 -83.64
N PHE A 7 -32.06 0.06 -84.57
CA PHE A 7 -32.31 1.51 -84.55
C PHE A 7 -33.79 1.89 -84.73
N GLN A 8 -34.55 1.13 -85.54
CA GLN A 8 -36.00 1.34 -85.66
C GLN A 8 -36.75 0.94 -84.39
N PHE A 9 -36.32 -0.13 -83.72
CA PHE A 9 -36.88 -0.56 -82.43
C PHE A 9 -36.62 0.46 -81.32
N LEU A 10 -35.40 1.00 -81.23
CA LEU A 10 -35.01 2.06 -80.29
C LEU A 10 -35.80 3.38 -80.49
N LYS A 11 -36.29 3.66 -81.70
CA LYS A 11 -37.17 4.83 -81.99
C LYS A 11 -38.66 4.55 -81.81
N SER A 12 -39.05 3.29 -81.53
CA SER A 12 -40.46 2.94 -81.36
C SER A 12 -41.04 3.53 -80.08
N LYS A 13 -42.28 4.05 -80.16
CA LYS A 13 -43.04 4.52 -78.99
C LYS A 13 -43.21 3.41 -77.93
N PHE A 14 -43.19 2.13 -78.35
CA PHE A 14 -43.28 0.99 -77.45
C PHE A 14 -42.02 0.81 -76.59
N PHE A 15 -40.84 0.99 -77.18
CA PHE A 15 -39.56 0.86 -76.47
C PHE A 15 -39.41 1.94 -75.40
N TRP A 16 -39.67 3.20 -75.75
CA TRP A 16 -39.60 4.32 -74.81
C TRP A 16 -40.64 4.22 -73.69
N LYS A 17 -41.84 3.68 -73.94
CA LYS A 17 -42.84 3.42 -72.88
C LYS A 17 -42.36 2.39 -71.85
N ASN A 18 -41.74 1.30 -72.29
CA ASN A 18 -41.19 0.29 -71.37
C ASN A 18 -39.96 0.82 -70.61
N ILE A 19 -39.11 1.63 -71.25
CA ILE A 19 -38.03 2.33 -70.56
C ILE A 19 -38.56 3.27 -69.49
N LEU A 20 -39.58 4.07 -69.80
CA LEU A 20 -40.19 4.99 -68.83
C LEU A 20 -40.83 4.23 -67.66
N LEU A 21 -41.49 3.10 -67.95
CA LEU A 21 -42.04 2.20 -66.93
C LEU A 21 -40.93 1.59 -66.06
N ALA A 22 -39.85 1.10 -66.67
CA ALA A 22 -38.71 0.51 -65.96
C ALA A 22 -38.00 1.55 -65.08
N ILE A 23 -37.82 2.78 -65.58
CA ILE A 23 -37.30 3.91 -64.79
C ILE A 23 -38.25 4.23 -63.64
N GLY A 24 -39.57 4.26 -63.88
CA GLY A 24 -40.56 4.52 -62.84
C GLY A 24 -40.55 3.45 -61.74
N ILE A 25 -40.50 2.17 -62.11
CA ILE A 25 -40.37 1.05 -61.17
C ILE A 25 -39.06 1.15 -60.40
N PHE A 26 -37.94 1.41 -61.08
CA PHE A 26 -36.65 1.58 -60.45
C PHE A 26 -36.65 2.74 -59.45
N LEU A 27 -37.21 3.90 -59.82
CA LEU A 27 -37.36 5.05 -58.93
C LEU A 27 -38.23 4.70 -57.71
N ALA A 28 -39.35 4.01 -57.93
CA ALA A 28 -40.25 3.59 -56.86
C ALA A 28 -39.56 2.62 -55.89
N LEU A 29 -38.80 1.65 -56.41
CA LEU A 29 -38.06 0.67 -55.62
C LEU A 29 -36.90 1.34 -54.87
N PHE A 30 -36.21 2.29 -55.51
CA PHE A 30 -35.17 3.10 -54.88
C PHE A 30 -35.72 3.96 -53.73
N ILE A 31 -36.84 4.67 -53.96
CA ILE A 31 -37.52 5.45 -52.92
C ILE A 31 -38.01 4.54 -51.78
N PHE A 32 -38.57 3.38 -52.10
CA PHE A 32 -39.01 2.41 -51.12
C PHE A 32 -37.86 1.91 -50.23
N VAL A 33 -36.71 1.58 -50.83
CA VAL A 33 -35.50 1.18 -50.08
C VAL A 33 -35.00 2.31 -49.18
N LEU A 34 -34.99 3.56 -49.67
CA LEU A 34 -34.62 4.72 -48.84
C LEU A 34 -35.58 4.93 -47.66
N ILE A 35 -36.89 4.77 -47.87
CA ILE A 35 -37.89 4.87 -46.79
C ILE A 35 -37.71 3.73 -45.78
N MET A 36 -37.52 2.48 -46.26
CA MET A 36 -37.26 1.32 -45.40
C MET A 36 -35.97 1.50 -44.58
N LEU A 37 -34.89 1.94 -45.21
CA LEU A 37 -33.62 2.23 -44.53
C LEU A 37 -33.81 3.33 -43.47
N ARG A 38 -34.56 4.39 -43.76
CA ARG A 38 -34.87 5.45 -42.78
C ARG A 38 -35.61 4.90 -41.55
N PHE A 39 -36.54 3.96 -41.75
CA PHE A 39 -37.28 3.33 -40.66
C PHE A 39 -36.42 2.37 -39.82
N ILE A 40 -35.59 1.55 -40.48
CA ILE A 40 -34.72 0.57 -39.79
C ILE A 40 -33.59 1.29 -39.04
N THR A 41 -32.99 2.30 -39.65
CA THR A 41 -31.78 2.95 -39.10
C THR A 41 -32.09 4.00 -38.03
N ARG A 42 -33.37 4.38 -37.85
CA ARG A 42 -33.82 5.43 -36.90
C ARG A 42 -32.94 6.69 -36.97
N HIS A 43 -32.73 7.17 -38.20
CA HIS A 43 -31.87 8.32 -38.47
C HIS A 43 -32.43 9.57 -37.79
N GLY A 44 -31.70 10.14 -36.82
CA GLY A 44 -32.00 11.45 -36.21
C GLY A 44 -32.32 11.46 -34.69
N GLU A 45 -32.49 10.32 -34.04
CA GLU A 45 -32.66 10.27 -32.57
C GLU A 45 -31.31 10.09 -31.86
N GLU A 46 -30.57 11.20 -31.81
CA GLU A 46 -29.32 11.30 -31.06
C GLU A 46 -29.56 11.93 -29.69
N VAL A 47 -28.90 11.38 -28.68
CA VAL A 47 -28.89 11.89 -27.31
C VAL A 47 -27.46 12.30 -26.99
N VAL A 48 -27.31 13.44 -26.31
CA VAL A 48 -26.01 13.90 -25.83
C VAL A 48 -25.64 13.11 -24.58
N VAL A 49 -24.43 12.56 -24.55
CA VAL A 49 -23.92 11.81 -23.41
C VAL A 49 -23.58 12.79 -22.27
N PRO A 50 -24.20 12.66 -21.08
CA PRO A 50 -23.84 13.48 -19.93
C PRO A 50 -22.45 13.09 -19.38
N ASP A 51 -21.84 14.02 -18.64
CA ASP A 51 -20.63 13.70 -17.86
C ASP A 51 -21.01 12.98 -16.57
N LEU A 52 -20.58 11.74 -16.46
CA LEU A 52 -20.78 10.85 -15.31
C LEU A 52 -19.52 10.77 -14.45
N ARG A 53 -18.39 11.31 -14.90
CA ARG A 53 -17.13 11.25 -14.15
C ARG A 53 -17.28 12.04 -12.85
N GLY A 54 -16.80 11.47 -11.75
CA GLY A 54 -16.94 12.08 -10.44
C GLY A 54 -18.26 11.76 -9.72
N MET A 55 -19.24 11.20 -10.41
CA MET A 55 -20.51 10.77 -9.81
C MET A 55 -20.40 9.36 -9.23
N TYR A 56 -21.24 9.06 -8.25
CA TYR A 56 -21.49 7.68 -7.81
C TYR A 56 -22.44 6.96 -8.76
N LEU A 57 -22.46 5.62 -8.73
CA LEU A 57 -23.29 4.81 -9.63
C LEU A 57 -24.79 5.14 -9.51
N GLU A 58 -25.25 5.40 -8.30
CA GLU A 58 -26.64 5.74 -8.00
C GLU A 58 -27.01 7.12 -8.59
N GLU A 59 -26.10 8.10 -8.51
CA GLU A 59 -26.28 9.44 -9.07
C GLU A 59 -26.26 9.43 -10.61
N ALA A 60 -25.37 8.62 -11.18
CA ALA A 60 -25.28 8.40 -12.61
C ALA A 60 -26.56 7.75 -13.16
N GLU A 61 -27.14 6.79 -12.43
CA GLU A 61 -28.41 6.17 -12.82
C GLU A 61 -29.55 7.19 -12.90
N VAL A 62 -29.65 8.07 -11.90
CA VAL A 62 -30.66 9.14 -11.87
C VAL A 62 -30.45 10.14 -13.02
N THR A 63 -29.20 10.51 -13.31
CA THR A 63 -28.86 11.43 -14.41
C THR A 63 -29.23 10.82 -15.77
N LEU A 64 -29.07 9.51 -15.93
CA LEU A 64 -29.33 8.81 -17.18
C LEU A 64 -30.80 8.45 -17.40
N GLN A 65 -31.63 8.34 -16.35
CA GLN A 65 -33.06 7.97 -16.45
C GLN A 65 -33.83 8.78 -17.51
N ASN A 66 -33.61 10.09 -17.58
CA ASN A 66 -34.32 10.98 -18.51
C ASN A 66 -33.81 10.92 -19.96
N SER A 67 -32.60 10.39 -20.16
CA SER A 67 -31.91 10.37 -21.45
C SER A 67 -32.17 9.09 -22.26
N GLY A 68 -32.77 8.06 -21.64
CA GLY A 68 -32.97 6.75 -22.28
C GLY A 68 -31.65 6.03 -22.61
N ILE A 69 -30.58 6.40 -21.89
CA ILE A 69 -29.26 5.80 -21.93
C ILE A 69 -29.11 4.94 -20.67
N THR A 70 -28.38 3.83 -20.78
CA THR A 70 -28.01 3.00 -19.64
C THR A 70 -26.49 2.93 -19.53
N PHE A 71 -25.98 2.57 -18.36
CA PHE A 71 -24.55 2.34 -18.19
C PHE A 71 -24.25 0.88 -17.82
N GLU A 72 -23.00 0.48 -18.04
CA GLU A 72 -22.47 -0.82 -17.67
C GLU A 72 -21.05 -0.63 -17.12
N VAL A 73 -20.80 -1.19 -15.93
CA VAL A 73 -19.45 -1.16 -15.33
C VAL A 73 -18.61 -2.24 -16.00
N ILE A 74 -17.55 -1.82 -16.69
CA ILE A 74 -16.68 -2.74 -17.44
C ILE A 74 -15.40 -3.10 -16.69
N ASP A 75 -14.94 -2.22 -15.81
CA ASP A 75 -13.69 -2.39 -15.09
C ASP A 75 -13.69 -1.58 -13.79
N SER A 76 -12.73 -1.87 -12.92
CA SER A 76 -12.45 -1.12 -11.72
C SER A 76 -10.97 -0.87 -11.54
N VAL A 77 -10.61 0.37 -11.21
CA VAL A 77 -9.24 0.78 -10.91
C VAL A 77 -9.17 1.35 -9.50
N TYR A 78 -8.02 1.27 -8.82
CA TYR A 78 -7.84 1.92 -7.52
C TYR A 78 -7.06 3.22 -7.68
N LEU A 79 -7.71 4.35 -7.34
CA LEU A 79 -7.11 5.68 -7.28
C LEU A 79 -7.32 6.25 -5.88
N ARG A 80 -6.22 6.54 -5.18
CA ARG A 80 -6.24 7.07 -3.80
C ARG A 80 -6.99 8.41 -3.68
N SER A 81 -6.96 9.24 -4.73
CA SER A 81 -7.56 10.57 -4.74
C SER A 81 -9.08 10.60 -4.95
N LYS A 82 -9.73 9.43 -5.18
CA LYS A 82 -11.15 9.34 -5.52
C LYS A 82 -11.94 8.55 -4.50
N GLY A 83 -13.24 8.84 -4.42
CA GLY A 83 -14.19 8.13 -3.56
C GLY A 83 -14.39 6.67 -4.01
N LYS A 84 -14.76 5.78 -3.08
CA LYS A 84 -15.04 4.37 -3.39
C LYS A 84 -16.29 4.26 -4.26
N GLY A 85 -16.20 3.58 -5.40
CA GLY A 85 -17.32 3.42 -6.33
C GLY A 85 -17.63 4.65 -7.18
N GLU A 86 -16.82 5.71 -7.09
CA GLU A 86 -16.90 6.88 -7.95
C GLU A 86 -16.52 6.53 -9.40
N ILE A 87 -17.23 7.05 -10.38
CA ILE A 87 -16.89 6.85 -11.79
C ILE A 87 -15.61 7.61 -12.13
N THR A 88 -14.61 6.87 -12.60
CA THR A 88 -13.28 7.39 -12.96
C THR A 88 -13.21 7.76 -14.43
N GLU A 89 -13.74 6.88 -15.29
CA GLU A 89 -13.73 7.03 -16.73
C GLU A 89 -15.07 6.58 -17.31
N GLN A 90 -15.40 7.14 -18.46
CA GLN A 90 -16.57 6.75 -19.24
C GLN A 90 -16.23 6.67 -20.73
N SER A 91 -16.95 5.82 -21.44
CA SER A 91 -16.93 5.71 -22.88
C SER A 91 -18.33 5.43 -23.41
N PRO A 92 -18.88 6.23 -24.34
CA PRO A 92 -18.28 7.40 -25.00
C PRO A 92 -18.02 8.60 -24.08
N MET A 93 -17.17 9.53 -24.55
CA MET A 93 -16.84 10.77 -23.83
C MET A 93 -18.08 11.65 -23.63
N PRO A 94 -18.08 12.52 -22.59
CA PRO A 94 -19.12 13.51 -22.39
C PRO A 94 -19.34 14.38 -23.63
N ASP A 95 -20.55 14.93 -23.78
CA ASP A 95 -21.00 15.79 -24.87
C ASP A 95 -21.00 15.13 -26.27
N THR A 96 -20.64 13.85 -26.35
CA THR A 96 -20.72 13.07 -27.59
C THR A 96 -22.17 12.74 -27.91
N LYS A 97 -22.52 12.73 -29.20
CA LYS A 97 -23.85 12.31 -29.67
C LYS A 97 -23.89 10.81 -29.90
N VAL A 98 -24.83 10.13 -29.25
CA VAL A 98 -25.04 8.69 -29.39
C VAL A 98 -26.49 8.39 -29.76
N LYS A 99 -26.73 7.24 -30.39
CA LYS A 99 -28.10 6.78 -30.64
C LYS A 99 -28.80 6.48 -29.31
N LYS A 100 -30.10 6.76 -29.25
CA LYS A 100 -30.95 6.38 -28.11
C LYS A 100 -30.83 4.87 -27.78
N GLY A 101 -30.77 4.54 -26.49
CA GLY A 101 -30.57 3.16 -26.02
C GLY A 101 -29.13 2.64 -26.10
N ARG A 102 -28.16 3.50 -26.44
CA ARG A 102 -26.74 3.15 -26.34
C ARG A 102 -26.35 2.93 -24.88
N LYS A 103 -25.51 1.93 -24.62
CA LYS A 103 -24.86 1.72 -23.33
C LYS A 103 -23.60 2.58 -23.20
N ILE A 104 -23.44 3.23 -22.06
CA ILE A 104 -22.20 3.90 -21.64
C ILE A 104 -21.40 2.94 -20.80
N TYR A 105 -20.16 2.71 -21.17
CA TYR A 105 -19.26 1.89 -20.39
C TYR A 105 -18.52 2.77 -19.39
N VAL A 106 -18.52 2.38 -18.13
CA VAL A 106 -17.87 3.14 -17.06
C VAL A 106 -16.84 2.29 -16.34
N THR A 107 -15.74 2.93 -15.96
CA THR A 107 -14.72 2.37 -15.08
C THR A 107 -14.89 3.02 -13.72
N VAL A 108 -15.05 2.21 -12.67
CA VAL A 108 -15.29 2.73 -11.30
C VAL A 108 -14.05 2.65 -10.44
N ASN A 109 -13.97 3.51 -9.45
CA ASN A 109 -12.95 3.39 -8.43
C ASN A 109 -13.27 2.20 -7.53
N SER A 110 -12.28 1.34 -7.30
CA SER A 110 -12.45 0.11 -6.52
C SER A 110 -13.01 0.42 -5.13
N LYS A 111 -13.95 -0.43 -4.68
CA LYS A 111 -14.51 -0.35 -3.32
C LYS A 111 -13.49 -0.82 -2.26
N SER A 112 -12.60 -1.72 -2.64
CA SER A 112 -11.50 -2.19 -1.81
C SER A 112 -10.25 -1.33 -2.06
N LYS A 113 -9.54 -1.00 -0.99
CA LYS A 113 -8.22 -0.38 -1.15
C LYS A 113 -7.24 -1.40 -1.71
N LYS A 114 -6.28 -0.92 -2.50
CA LYS A 114 -5.18 -1.74 -3.00
C LYS A 114 -4.42 -2.32 -1.80
N GLN A 115 -4.18 -3.63 -1.82
CA GLN A 115 -3.33 -4.30 -0.84
C GLN A 115 -1.87 -4.18 -1.30
N VAL A 116 -0.99 -3.81 -0.38
CA VAL A 116 0.45 -3.63 -0.60
C VAL A 116 1.19 -4.53 0.37
N THR A 117 2.19 -5.24 -0.14
CA THR A 117 3.03 -6.14 0.67
C THR A 117 4.10 -5.34 1.39
N VAL A 118 4.22 -5.56 2.70
CA VAL A 118 5.27 -4.99 3.54
C VAL A 118 6.53 -5.87 3.40
N PRO A 119 7.66 -5.32 2.92
CA PRO A 119 8.92 -6.08 2.84
C PRO A 119 9.49 -6.36 4.25
N GLU A 120 10.52 -7.19 4.32
CA GLU A 120 11.33 -7.28 5.54
C GLU A 120 12.08 -5.96 5.76
N MET A 121 11.97 -5.43 6.97
CA MET A 121 12.51 -4.14 7.37
C MET A 121 13.28 -4.21 8.69
N ARG A 122 13.29 -5.35 9.38
CA ARG A 122 14.15 -5.56 10.55
C ARG A 122 15.61 -5.54 10.10
N ASP A 123 16.48 -5.05 10.98
CA ASP A 123 17.92 -4.89 10.75
C ASP A 123 18.28 -3.96 9.58
N VAL A 124 17.31 -3.16 9.11
CA VAL A 124 17.51 -2.12 8.11
C VAL A 124 17.58 -0.77 8.82
N SER A 125 18.37 0.16 8.28
CA SER A 125 18.42 1.53 8.81
C SER A 125 17.04 2.21 8.69
N TYR A 126 16.65 3.00 9.69
CA TYR A 126 15.41 3.78 9.69
C TYR A 126 15.23 4.58 8.41
N ARG A 127 16.30 5.22 7.92
CA ARG A 127 16.26 6.04 6.71
C ARG A 127 15.88 5.22 5.47
N GLN A 128 16.46 4.04 5.32
CA GLN A 128 16.16 3.14 4.21
C GLN A 128 14.76 2.54 4.35
N ALA A 129 14.38 2.12 5.56
CA ALA A 129 13.05 1.58 5.83
C ALA A 129 11.96 2.63 5.53
N LYS A 130 12.12 3.85 6.04
CA LYS A 130 11.22 4.98 5.77
C LYS A 130 11.07 5.23 4.27
N ALA A 131 12.18 5.43 3.55
CA ALA A 131 12.13 5.70 2.11
C ALA A 131 11.45 4.57 1.32
N THR A 132 11.69 3.32 1.70
CA THR A 132 11.11 2.16 1.03
C THR A 132 9.60 2.05 1.31
N LEU A 133 9.17 2.22 2.55
CA LEU A 133 7.76 2.14 2.94
C LEU A 133 6.94 3.32 2.39
N GLU A 134 7.49 4.54 2.40
CA GLU A 134 6.85 5.72 1.79
C GLU A 134 6.72 5.56 0.27
N ALA A 135 7.73 5.00 -0.41
CA ALA A 135 7.66 4.69 -1.83
C ALA A 135 6.59 3.64 -2.16
N LEU A 136 6.29 2.74 -1.22
CA LEU A 136 5.19 1.78 -1.32
C LEU A 136 3.81 2.37 -0.98
N GLY A 137 3.77 3.64 -0.55
CA GLY A 137 2.53 4.36 -0.22
C GLY A 137 2.14 4.31 1.27
N PHE A 138 2.97 3.77 2.15
CA PHE A 138 2.66 3.75 3.58
C PHE A 138 3.00 5.08 4.26
N GLU A 139 2.26 5.41 5.32
CA GLU A 139 2.59 6.51 6.22
C GLU A 139 3.49 5.97 7.34
N VAL A 140 4.68 6.53 7.52
CA VAL A 140 5.67 6.01 8.46
C VAL A 140 5.77 6.91 9.69
N GLU A 141 5.45 6.34 10.85
CA GLU A 141 5.70 6.91 12.17
C GLU A 141 6.90 6.19 12.82
N ILE A 142 7.57 6.85 13.76
CA ILE A 142 8.74 6.31 14.46
C ILE A 142 8.50 6.35 15.96
N THR A 143 8.90 5.28 16.64
CA THR A 143 9.10 5.26 18.09
C THR A 143 10.48 4.70 18.40
N TYR A 144 11.08 5.20 19.48
CA TYR A 144 12.41 4.78 19.89
C TYR A 144 12.33 3.75 21.02
N LYS A 145 13.23 2.78 20.97
CA LYS A 145 13.43 1.82 22.04
C LYS A 145 14.92 1.77 22.41
N PRO A 146 15.25 1.70 23.70
CA PRO A 146 16.60 1.38 24.17
C PRO A 146 17.22 0.22 23.39
N SER A 147 18.38 0.46 22.76
CA SER A 147 19.08 -0.53 21.94
C SER A 147 20.57 -0.23 21.84
N GLU A 148 21.36 -1.27 21.60
CA GLU A 148 22.79 -1.14 21.35
C GLU A 148 23.13 -0.56 19.97
N PHE A 149 22.17 -0.58 19.04
CA PHE A 149 22.32 -0.13 17.65
C PHE A 149 21.40 1.06 17.40
N ASP A 150 22.01 2.21 17.11
CA ASP A 150 21.27 3.43 16.78
C ASP A 150 20.70 3.36 15.37
N ASN A 151 19.48 3.88 15.21
CA ASN A 151 18.79 4.02 13.93
C ASN A 151 18.50 2.70 13.20
N LEU A 152 18.61 1.57 13.89
CA LEU A 152 18.28 0.25 13.36
C LEU A 152 16.80 -0.05 13.63
N VAL A 153 16.06 -0.50 12.62
CA VAL A 153 14.67 -0.95 12.81
C VAL A 153 14.68 -2.30 13.51
N MET A 154 14.10 -2.34 14.70
CA MET A 154 13.99 -3.55 15.52
C MET A 154 12.66 -4.26 15.28
N ASP A 155 11.59 -3.49 15.04
CA ASP A 155 10.26 -4.03 14.81
C ASP A 155 9.42 -3.10 13.94
N VAL A 156 8.43 -3.68 13.27
CA VAL A 156 7.49 -2.97 12.42
C VAL A 156 6.08 -3.28 12.89
N LYS A 157 5.31 -2.26 13.25
CA LYS A 157 3.99 -2.41 13.82
C LYS A 157 2.91 -1.71 12.99
N HIS A 158 1.71 -2.26 13.05
CA HIS A 158 0.49 -1.60 12.58
C HIS A 158 -0.60 -1.80 13.63
N SER A 159 -1.19 -0.70 14.11
CA SER A 159 -2.19 -0.73 15.19
C SER A 159 -1.72 -1.55 16.41
N ASP A 160 -0.50 -1.28 16.88
CA ASP A 160 0.19 -1.97 18.00
C ASP A 160 0.55 -3.45 17.79
N ILE A 161 0.20 -4.04 16.64
CA ILE A 161 0.51 -5.43 16.30
C ILE A 161 1.83 -5.48 15.49
N SER A 162 2.76 -6.33 15.91
CA SER A 162 4.00 -6.60 15.15
C SER A 162 3.68 -7.35 13.86
N LEU A 163 4.23 -6.85 12.75
CA LEU A 163 4.03 -7.40 11.42
C LEU A 163 5.16 -8.36 11.05
N ALA A 164 4.79 -9.50 10.48
CA ALA A 164 5.74 -10.37 9.79
C ALA A 164 6.08 -9.78 8.41
N ALA A 165 7.28 -10.09 7.91
CA ALA A 165 7.62 -9.79 6.52
C ALA A 165 6.62 -10.48 5.57
N GLY A 166 6.27 -9.78 4.49
CA GLY A 166 5.27 -10.26 3.55
C GLY A 166 3.82 -10.00 3.97
N ALA A 167 3.58 -9.35 5.12
CA ALA A 167 2.24 -8.94 5.51
C ALA A 167 1.59 -8.03 4.44
N HIS A 168 0.29 -8.18 4.24
CA HIS A 168 -0.47 -7.32 3.32
C HIS A 168 -1.24 -6.28 4.12
N LEU A 169 -1.04 -5.01 3.76
CA LEU A 169 -1.76 -3.88 4.33
C LEU A 169 -2.43 -3.08 3.24
N GLU A 170 -3.50 -2.37 3.61
CA GLU A 170 -4.11 -1.43 2.70
C GLU A 170 -3.15 -0.28 2.35
N ASP A 171 -3.20 0.17 1.11
CA ASP A 171 -2.53 1.40 0.67
C ASP A 171 -2.89 2.58 1.59
N GLY A 172 -1.88 3.34 2.00
CA GLY A 172 -2.03 4.45 2.94
C GLY A 172 -2.18 4.05 4.40
N SER A 173 -1.96 2.78 4.74
CA SER A 173 -1.89 2.36 6.15
C SER A 173 -0.72 3.03 6.85
N LYS A 174 -0.94 3.35 8.13
CA LYS A 174 0.11 3.84 9.03
C LYS A 174 0.94 2.68 9.55
N ILE A 175 2.25 2.80 9.47
CA ILE A 175 3.22 1.83 9.99
C ILE A 175 4.08 2.54 11.03
N LEU A 176 4.18 1.95 12.22
CA LEU A 176 5.07 2.41 13.28
C LEU A 176 6.36 1.59 13.22
N LEU A 177 7.48 2.26 12.95
CA LEU A 177 8.81 1.67 13.06
C LEU A 177 9.33 1.83 14.49
N VAL A 178 9.67 0.70 15.12
CA VAL A 178 10.39 0.70 16.39
C VAL A 178 11.87 0.72 16.08
N VAL A 179 12.53 1.82 16.43
CA VAL A 179 13.93 2.07 16.09
C VAL A 179 14.78 2.06 17.34
N GLY A 180 15.92 1.38 17.26
CA GLY A 180 16.89 1.34 18.34
C GLY A 180 17.55 2.70 18.59
N GLN A 181 17.70 3.06 19.86
CA GLN A 181 18.43 4.24 20.31
C GLN A 181 19.19 3.93 21.59
N SER A 182 20.49 4.22 21.60
CA SER A 182 21.42 3.98 22.72
C SER A 182 21.47 5.12 23.74
N ASN A 183 21.04 6.31 23.33
CA ASN A 183 20.92 7.49 24.17
C ASN A 183 19.47 8.00 24.10
N SER A 184 18.58 7.47 24.94
CA SER A 184 17.29 8.10 25.17
C SER A 184 17.44 9.31 26.11
N ASP A 185 16.51 10.26 26.05
CA ASP A 185 16.39 11.33 27.04
C ASP A 185 15.90 10.81 28.41
N GLU A 186 15.56 9.52 28.50
CA GLU A 186 15.18 8.88 29.76
C GLU A 186 16.43 8.53 30.54
N GLU A 187 16.61 9.16 31.69
CA GLU A 187 17.69 8.88 32.61
C GLU A 187 17.35 7.69 33.51
N VAL A 188 18.27 6.74 33.58
CA VAL A 188 18.22 5.56 34.45
C VAL A 188 19.37 5.65 35.44
N THR A 189 19.08 5.38 36.71
CA THR A 189 20.14 5.24 37.73
C THR A 189 20.76 3.85 37.63
N MET A 190 22.07 3.77 37.47
CA MET A 190 22.79 2.49 37.35
C MET A 190 22.55 1.62 38.60
N PRO A 191 21.93 0.44 38.48
CA PRO A 191 21.78 -0.47 39.60
C PRO A 191 23.14 -1.01 40.05
N SER A 192 23.22 -1.43 41.31
CA SER A 192 24.34 -2.23 41.78
C SER A 192 24.20 -3.64 41.22
N LEU A 193 25.17 -4.06 40.42
CA LEU A 193 25.28 -5.41 39.88
C LEU A 193 26.34 -6.22 40.64
N ILE A 194 27.10 -5.56 41.52
CA ILE A 194 28.15 -6.20 42.31
C ILE A 194 27.53 -7.25 43.24
N GLY A 195 28.10 -8.45 43.24
CA GLY A 195 27.61 -9.55 44.10
C GLY A 195 26.52 -10.41 43.47
N PHE A 196 25.93 -10.00 42.35
CA PHE A 196 24.94 -10.79 41.62
C PHE A 196 25.59 -11.81 40.67
N SER A 197 24.84 -12.88 40.37
CA SER A 197 25.20 -13.83 39.31
C SER A 197 25.05 -13.20 37.92
N TYR A 198 25.55 -13.88 36.89
CA TYR A 198 25.35 -13.44 35.51
C TYR A 198 23.87 -13.27 35.13
N SER A 199 23.02 -14.25 35.45
CA SER A 199 21.59 -14.22 35.12
C SER A 199 20.82 -13.16 35.90
N GLU A 200 21.17 -12.94 37.17
CA GLU A 200 20.60 -11.89 38.01
C GLU A 200 21.00 -10.51 37.50
N ALA A 201 22.28 -10.30 37.21
CA ALA A 201 22.79 -9.05 36.66
C ALA A 201 22.14 -8.73 35.31
N LEU A 202 22.01 -9.72 34.42
CA LEU A 202 21.30 -9.57 33.15
C LEU A 202 19.83 -9.18 33.35
N SER A 203 19.14 -9.78 34.32
CA SER A 203 17.75 -9.44 34.64
C SER A 203 17.63 -8.02 35.16
N LEU A 204 18.55 -7.57 36.01
CA LEU A 204 18.59 -6.21 36.53
C LEU A 204 18.90 -5.18 35.42
N ILE A 205 19.85 -5.47 34.54
CA ILE A 205 20.20 -4.62 33.39
C ILE A 205 18.97 -4.43 32.49
N ASN A 206 18.37 -5.53 32.03
CA ASN A 206 17.21 -5.49 31.14
C ASN A 206 15.98 -4.85 31.81
N GLY A 207 15.76 -5.12 33.11
CA GLY A 207 14.66 -4.55 33.88
C GLY A 207 14.76 -3.04 34.11
N ASN A 208 15.97 -2.48 34.03
CA ASN A 208 16.22 -1.04 34.13
C ASN A 208 16.39 -0.38 32.75
N ASN A 209 15.95 -1.00 31.65
CA ASN A 209 16.11 -0.48 30.29
C ASN A 209 17.58 -0.20 29.89
N LEU A 210 18.54 -0.91 30.50
CA LEU A 210 19.95 -0.87 30.14
C LEU A 210 20.27 -2.06 29.21
N VAL A 211 21.42 -2.03 28.55
CA VAL A 211 21.83 -3.11 27.65
C VAL A 211 23.14 -3.72 28.14
N LEU A 212 23.22 -5.05 28.22
CA LEU A 212 24.47 -5.72 28.55
C LEU A 212 25.48 -5.51 27.41
N GLY A 213 26.64 -4.97 27.74
CA GLY A 213 27.77 -4.82 26.84
C GLY A 213 28.70 -6.04 26.92
N LEU A 214 29.94 -5.81 27.33
CA LEU A 214 30.95 -6.84 27.50
C LEU A 214 30.79 -7.56 28.85
N ALA A 215 30.61 -8.88 28.82
CA ALA A 215 30.76 -9.75 29.98
C ALA A 215 32.15 -10.38 29.98
N ASP A 216 33.07 -9.79 30.76
CA ASP A 216 34.47 -10.22 30.85
C ASP A 216 34.65 -11.21 32.01
N PHE A 217 34.98 -12.44 31.68
CA PHE A 217 35.22 -13.50 32.68
C PHE A 217 36.73 -13.62 32.92
N ASP A 218 37.14 -13.58 34.19
CA ASP A 218 38.56 -13.71 34.52
C ASP A 218 39.14 -15.08 34.14
N VAL A 219 38.30 -16.10 34.15
CA VAL A 219 38.52 -17.40 33.55
C VAL A 219 37.29 -17.70 32.70
N ALA A 220 37.47 -18.05 31.42
CA ALA A 220 36.34 -18.37 30.57
C ALA A 220 35.59 -19.61 31.11
N PRO A 221 34.27 -19.55 31.31
CA PRO A 221 33.49 -20.72 31.69
C PRO A 221 33.54 -21.77 30.57
N ALA A 222 33.63 -23.05 30.93
CA ALA A 222 33.51 -24.17 30.00
C ALA A 222 32.05 -24.36 29.53
N ASP A 223 31.08 -24.16 30.41
CA ASP A 223 29.65 -24.39 30.15
C ASP A 223 28.74 -23.32 30.80
N GLU A 224 27.46 -23.29 30.41
CA GLU A 224 26.46 -22.36 30.95
C GLU A 224 26.19 -22.54 32.46
N THR A 225 26.23 -23.77 32.97
CA THR A 225 26.13 -24.05 34.41
C THR A 225 27.31 -23.47 35.18
N GLU A 226 28.50 -23.54 34.61
CA GLU A 226 29.70 -22.95 35.19
C GLU A 226 29.65 -21.41 35.19
N ARG A 227 28.92 -20.81 34.25
CA ARG A 227 28.75 -19.34 34.14
C ARG A 227 27.97 -18.78 35.33
N GLU A 228 26.98 -19.52 35.83
CA GLU A 228 26.14 -19.08 36.95
C GLU A 228 26.89 -19.05 38.30
N GLU A 229 28.04 -19.73 38.41
CA GLU A 229 28.89 -19.69 39.60
C GLU A 229 29.74 -18.41 39.69
N TYR A 230 29.82 -17.63 38.60
CA TYR A 230 30.58 -16.38 38.59
C TYR A 230 29.75 -15.25 39.19
N ILE A 231 30.45 -14.40 39.95
CA ILE A 231 29.86 -13.24 40.59
C ILE A 231 30.47 -11.99 39.98
N VAL A 232 29.63 -10.99 39.69
CA VAL A 232 30.08 -9.69 39.22
C VAL A 232 30.87 -8.99 40.33
N TYR A 233 32.10 -8.59 40.02
CA TYR A 233 32.96 -7.86 40.95
C TYR A 233 33.26 -6.43 40.47
N GLU A 234 33.05 -6.13 39.19
CA GLU A 234 33.28 -4.81 38.62
C GLU A 234 32.21 -4.56 37.56
N GLN A 235 31.72 -3.33 37.49
CA GLN A 235 30.76 -2.89 36.49
C GLN A 235 31.21 -1.54 35.92
N THR A 236 30.85 -1.28 34.68
CA THR A 236 31.04 0.01 34.02
C THR A 236 29.81 0.29 33.16
N PRO A 237 29.05 1.38 33.41
CA PRO A 237 29.25 2.45 34.40
C PRO A 237 29.14 2.02 35.88
N GLU A 238 29.69 2.85 36.79
CA GLU A 238 29.64 2.62 38.24
C GLU A 238 28.21 2.69 38.78
N GLU A 239 27.95 2.01 39.91
CA GLU A 239 26.64 2.03 40.56
C GLU A 239 26.20 3.46 40.94
N LYS A 240 24.88 3.71 40.95
CA LYS A 240 24.25 5.01 41.28
C LYS A 240 24.59 6.15 40.31
N VAL A 241 25.40 5.92 39.28
CA VAL A 241 25.62 6.89 38.20
C VAL A 241 24.38 6.99 37.32
N VAL A 242 23.97 8.21 37.01
CA VAL A 242 22.86 8.46 36.08
C VAL A 242 23.37 8.26 34.65
N CYS A 243 22.67 7.40 33.91
CA CYS A 243 22.99 7.05 32.53
C CYS A 243 21.73 7.13 31.67
N PRO A 244 21.84 7.42 30.36
CA PRO A 244 20.68 7.33 29.48
C PRO A 244 20.20 5.88 29.36
N ALA A 245 18.90 5.66 29.18
CA ALA A 245 18.37 4.32 28.90
C ALA A 245 18.93 3.82 27.57
N GLY A 246 19.21 2.52 27.51
CA GLY A 246 19.91 1.89 26.38
C GLY A 246 21.44 1.92 26.51
N LYS A 247 21.99 2.58 27.55
CA LYS A 247 23.42 2.59 27.80
C LYS A 247 23.95 1.16 27.98
N ARG A 248 25.08 0.89 27.32
CA ARG A 248 25.83 -0.36 27.46
C ARG A 248 26.47 -0.46 28.83
N VAL A 249 26.29 -1.60 29.48
CA VAL A 249 26.87 -1.94 30.79
C VAL A 249 27.82 -3.11 30.63
N ASP A 250 29.09 -2.85 30.83
CA ASP A 250 30.13 -3.87 30.86
C ASP A 250 30.27 -4.40 32.28
N ILE A 251 30.36 -5.71 32.43
CA ILE A 251 30.50 -6.39 33.73
C ILE A 251 31.72 -7.30 33.68
N LYS A 252 32.46 -7.35 34.79
CA LYS A 252 33.52 -8.34 34.99
C LYS A 252 33.10 -9.34 36.05
N LEU A 253 33.26 -10.61 35.75
CA LEU A 253 32.86 -11.70 36.63
C LEU A 253 34.04 -12.59 37.02
N SER A 254 34.00 -13.08 38.25
CA SER A 254 35.08 -13.92 38.82
C SER A 254 34.54 -14.92 39.82
N ARG A 255 35.17 -16.09 39.91
CA ARG A 255 34.95 -17.07 40.99
C ARG A 255 35.87 -16.90 42.21
N ASP A 256 36.93 -16.10 42.07
CA ASP A 256 37.88 -15.89 43.16
C ASP A 256 37.24 -15.05 44.28
N LYS A 257 37.03 -15.69 45.44
CA LYS A 257 36.49 -15.08 46.67
C LYS A 257 37.31 -13.88 47.15
N LYS A 258 38.59 -13.76 46.79
CA LYS A 258 39.42 -12.59 47.15
C LYS A 258 39.10 -11.36 46.31
N LYS A 259 38.78 -11.54 45.03
CA LYS A 259 38.37 -10.45 44.14
C LYS A 259 36.96 -9.97 44.47
N GLN A 260 36.06 -10.92 44.77
CA GLN A 260 34.69 -10.63 45.23
C GLN A 260 34.66 -9.82 46.54
N ARG A 261 35.55 -10.14 47.50
CA ARG A 261 35.63 -9.41 48.79
C ARG A 261 36.17 -7.99 48.67
N LYS A 262 37.14 -7.73 47.77
CA LYS A 262 37.69 -6.37 47.57
C LYS A 262 36.66 -5.39 47.03
N SER A 263 35.74 -5.85 46.19
CA SER A 263 34.65 -5.01 45.68
C SER A 263 33.56 -4.77 46.72
N ALA A 264 33.25 -5.77 47.57
CA ALA A 264 32.30 -5.61 48.66
C ALA A 264 32.78 -4.61 49.74
N THR A 265 34.07 -4.62 50.11
CA THR A 265 34.61 -3.67 51.12
C THR A 265 34.59 -2.22 50.65
N LYS A 266 34.70 -1.98 49.34
CA LYS A 266 34.62 -0.63 48.76
C LYS A 266 33.20 -0.04 48.81
N HIS A 267 32.18 -0.89 48.92
CA HIS A 267 30.77 -0.51 49.03
C HIS A 267 30.39 -0.08 50.45
N ASP A 268 31.01 -0.68 51.47
CA ASP A 268 30.75 -0.37 52.89
C ASP A 268 31.48 0.88 53.41
N GLU A 269 32.50 1.38 52.71
CA GLU A 269 33.28 2.57 53.14
C GLU A 269 32.68 3.93 52.74
N PHE A 270 31.53 3.96 52.06
CA PHE A 270 30.86 5.20 51.62
C PHE A 270 29.46 5.43 52.26
N PHE A 271 29.19 4.79 53.40
CA PHE A 271 28.05 5.12 54.27
C PHE A 271 28.47 5.96 55.47
#